data_AF-A0A0S8KQL3-F1
#
_entry.id   AF-A0A0S8KQL3-F1
#
_cell.length_a   1.000
_cell.length_b   1.000
_cell.length_c   1.000
_cell.angle_alpha   90.00
_cell.angle_beta   90.00
_cell.angle_gamma   90.00
#
_symmetry.space_group_name_H-M   'P 1'
#
loop_
_entity.id
_entity.type
_entity.pdbx_description
1 polymer ?
#
loop_
_entity_poly.entity_id
_entity_poly.type
_entity_poly.pdbx_seq_one_letter_code
_entity_poly.pdbx_strand_id
1 'polypeptide(L)'
;MAIVFHCEHCGKKVEASDGSGGRRAKCPACHNKVYVPSLDSDEEIKLAPIDKEDEEKQKELMNETYHLTQEILLEREVPDGPPGSGRPALEISEKELTKNIILYLRQMANGDLDDAARTADSIAPYGRQAVKILDKIAVSEMPEPELADVPPQVLSGMIRNLRTRIS
;
A
#
# COMPACT_ATOMS: atom_id res chain seq x y z
N MET A 1 -24.31 15.01 37.31
CA MET A 1 -23.94 15.61 36.00
C MET A 1 -24.93 15.15 34.94
N ALA A 2 -24.74 15.59 33.70
CA ALA A 2 -25.53 15.15 32.55
C ALA A 2 -24.58 14.47 31.54
N ILE A 3 -24.99 13.30 31.07
CA ILE A 3 -24.33 12.53 30.02
C ILE A 3 -24.77 13.12 28.68
N VAL A 4 -23.80 13.61 27.92
CA VAL A 4 -24.02 14.19 26.59
C VAL A 4 -23.56 13.20 25.54
N PHE A 5 -24.47 12.78 24.66
CA PHE A 5 -24.17 11.84 23.58
C PHE A 5 -24.99 12.13 22.32
N HIS A 6 -24.65 11.49 21.20
CA HIS A 6 -25.37 11.65 19.94
C HIS A 6 -26.35 10.48 19.73
N CYS A 7 -27.56 10.78 19.27
CA CYS A 7 -28.55 9.74 18.98
C CYS A 7 -28.16 8.93 17.74
N GLU A 8 -28.10 7.60 17.85
CA GLU A 8 -27.77 6.68 16.75
C GLU A 8 -28.78 6.71 15.58
N HIS A 9 -30.00 7.21 15.81
CA HIS A 9 -31.05 7.25 14.78
C HIS A 9 -31.13 8.58 14.04
N CYS A 10 -30.88 9.71 14.71
CA CYS A 10 -31.06 11.03 14.12
C CYS A 10 -29.83 11.93 14.18
N GLY A 11 -28.73 11.47 14.80
CA GLY A 11 -27.48 12.19 14.94
C GLY A 11 -27.52 13.42 15.85
N LYS A 12 -28.68 13.78 16.39
CA LYS A 12 -28.82 14.96 17.26
C LYS A 12 -28.23 14.70 18.64
N LYS A 13 -27.65 15.75 19.22
CA LYS A 13 -27.16 15.79 20.60
C LYS A 13 -28.32 15.53 21.57
N VAL A 14 -28.13 14.60 22.49
CA VAL A 14 -29.06 14.23 23.56
C VAL A 14 -28.35 14.43 24.89
N GLU A 15 -29.05 15.07 25.82
CA GLU A 15 -28.59 15.29 27.19
C GLU A 15 -29.44 14.41 28.11
N ALA A 16 -28.80 13.47 28.81
CA ALA A 16 -29.45 12.56 29.74
C ALA A 16 -28.88 12.75 31.16
N SER A 17 -29.69 12.53 32.18
CA SER A 17 -29.21 12.57 33.57
C SER A 17 -28.27 11.40 33.85
N ASP A 18 -27.23 11.59 34.68
CA ASP A 18 -26.27 10.53 35.03
C ASP A 18 -26.93 9.23 35.50
N GLY A 19 -28.03 9.31 36.26
CA GLY A 19 -28.79 8.13 36.73
C GLY A 19 -29.46 7.31 35.61
N SER A 20 -29.36 7.77 34.36
CA SER A 20 -29.86 7.08 33.17
C SER A 20 -28.75 6.30 32.43
N GLY A 21 -27.49 6.41 32.86
CA GLY A 21 -26.37 5.64 32.30
C GLY A 21 -26.65 4.14 32.33
N GLY A 22 -26.37 3.45 31.23
CA GLY A 22 -26.64 2.01 31.06
C GLY A 22 -28.11 1.66 30.77
N ARG A 23 -29.03 2.64 30.75
CA ARG A 23 -30.46 2.43 30.47
C ARG A 23 -30.85 2.89 29.06
N ARG A 24 -32.01 2.42 28.58
CA ARG A 24 -32.62 2.89 27.33
C ARG A 24 -33.54 4.08 27.62
N ALA A 25 -33.28 5.22 27.00
CA ALA A 25 -34.10 6.43 27.08
C ALA A 25 -34.75 6.76 25.72
N LYS A 26 -35.80 7.59 25.70
CA LYS A 26 -36.36 8.09 24.43
C LYS A 26 -35.61 9.34 23.99
N CYS A 27 -35.21 9.40 22.72
CA CYS A 27 -34.60 10.59 22.15
C CYS A 27 -35.64 11.73 22.08
N PRO A 28 -35.34 12.94 22.60
CA PRO A 28 -36.28 14.07 22.55
C PRO A 28 -36.53 14.59 21.12
N ALA A 29 -35.67 14.26 20.16
CA ALA A 29 -35.78 14.78 18.79
C ALA A 29 -36.47 13.83 17.80
N CYS A 30 -36.31 12.51 17.96
CA CYS A 30 -36.89 11.51 17.05
C CYS A 30 -37.78 10.48 17.75
N HIS A 31 -37.91 10.54 19.08
CA HIS A 31 -38.72 9.65 19.92
C HIS A 31 -38.33 8.16 19.90
N ASN A 32 -37.29 7.77 19.15
CA ASN A 32 -36.74 6.43 19.18
C ASN A 32 -36.03 6.12 20.51
N LYS A 33 -36.01 4.84 20.89
CA LYS A 33 -35.33 4.37 22.09
C LYS A 33 -33.82 4.26 21.83
N VAL A 34 -33.02 5.03 22.55
CA VAL A 34 -31.55 5.07 22.44
C VAL A 34 -30.90 4.58 23.73
N TYR A 35 -29.72 3.98 23.61
CA TYR A 35 -28.91 3.59 24.77
C TYR A 35 -28.16 4.82 25.30
N VAL A 36 -28.21 5.05 26.62
CA VAL A 36 -27.43 6.10 27.27
C VAL A 36 -26.10 5.48 27.75
N PRO A 37 -24.95 5.90 27.23
CA PRO A 37 -23.66 5.34 27.64
C PRO A 37 -23.38 5.69 29.11
N SER A 38 -22.96 4.71 29.91
CA SER A 38 -22.46 4.93 31.27
C SER A 38 -20.97 5.29 31.22
N LEU A 39 -20.57 6.33 31.96
CA LEU A 39 -19.15 6.73 32.06
C LEU A 39 -18.34 5.78 32.97
N ASP A 40 -19.02 4.93 33.75
CA ASP A 40 -18.40 4.01 34.72
C ASP A 40 -17.80 2.74 34.08
N SER A 41 -17.65 2.64 32.75
CA SER A 41 -16.93 1.53 32.15
C SER A 41 -15.40 1.71 32.27
N ASP A 42 -14.93 2.00 33.48
CA ASP A 42 -13.57 1.68 33.94
C ASP A 42 -13.48 0.19 34.29
N GLU A 43 -14.25 -0.66 33.58
CA GLU A 43 -13.96 -2.08 33.54
C GLU A 43 -12.67 -2.22 32.75
N GLU A 44 -11.53 -2.02 33.43
CA GLU A 44 -10.23 -2.48 32.98
C GLU A 44 -10.47 -3.88 32.41
N ILE A 45 -10.35 -4.02 31.10
CA ILE A 45 -10.51 -5.30 30.42
C ILE A 45 -9.42 -6.18 31.02
N LYS A 46 -9.80 -7.02 31.99
CA LYS A 46 -8.87 -7.93 32.65
C LYS A 46 -8.42 -8.90 31.59
N LEU A 47 -7.21 -8.69 31.09
CA LEU A 47 -6.57 -9.63 30.20
C LEU A 47 -6.60 -10.99 30.89
N ALA A 48 -7.14 -11.99 30.19
CA ALA A 48 -7.06 -13.36 30.67
C ALA A 48 -5.58 -13.71 30.91
N PRO A 49 -5.25 -14.51 31.94
CA PRO A 49 -3.89 -15.01 32.12
C PRO A 49 -3.41 -15.66 30.83
N ILE A 50 -2.21 -15.28 30.41
CA ILE A 50 -1.61 -15.80 29.19
C ILE A 50 -1.26 -17.28 29.44
N ASP A 51 -1.76 -18.17 28.58
CA ASP A 51 -1.40 -19.59 28.63
C ASP A 51 0.00 -19.77 28.01
N LYS A 52 0.92 -20.40 28.75
CA LYS A 52 2.31 -20.58 28.34
C LYS A 52 2.43 -21.46 27.09
N GLU A 53 1.54 -22.44 26.95
CA GLU A 53 1.56 -23.37 25.83
C GLU A 53 1.17 -22.66 24.52
N ASP A 54 0.20 -21.74 24.60
CA ASP A 54 -0.20 -20.90 23.47
C ASP A 54 0.90 -19.90 23.10
N GLU A 55 1.63 -19.33 24.06
CA GLU A 55 2.77 -18.44 23.78
C GLU A 55 3.91 -19.15 23.06
N GLU A 56 4.24 -20.37 23.48
CA GLU A 56 5.29 -21.18 22.84
C GLU A 56 4.89 -21.52 21.40
N LYS A 57 3.64 -21.91 21.18
CA LYS A 57 3.10 -22.19 19.85
C LYS A 57 3.07 -20.95 18.96
N GLN A 58 2.70 -19.79 19.51
CA GLN A 58 2.73 -18.52 18.77
C GLN A 58 4.15 -18.14 18.34
N LYS A 59 5.14 -18.34 19.22
CA LYS A 59 6.56 -18.07 18.90
C LYS A 59 7.09 -19.01 17.83
N GLU A 60 6.73 -20.29 17.89
CA GLU A 60 7.13 -21.28 16.88
C GLU A 60 6.58 -20.90 15.50
N LEU A 61 5.28 -20.59 15.42
CA LEU A 61 4.64 -20.13 14.18
C LEU A 61 5.25 -18.82 13.67
N MET A 62 5.61 -17.90 14.56
CA MET A 62 6.26 -16.64 14.20
C MET A 62 7.66 -16.87 13.62
N ASN A 63 8.42 -17.82 14.18
CA ASN A 63 9.73 -18.19 13.64
C ASN A 63 9.60 -18.89 12.27
N GLU A 64 8.64 -19.79 12.12
CA GLU A 64 8.38 -20.49 10.86
C GLU A 64 7.99 -19.50 9.76
N THR A 65 7.06 -18.59 10.06
CA THR A 65 6.64 -17.53 9.12
C THR A 65 7.79 -16.60 8.78
N TYR A 66 8.62 -16.20 9.75
CA TYR A 66 9.81 -15.39 9.50
C TYR A 66 10.81 -16.11 8.58
N HIS A 67 11.11 -17.38 8.86
CA HIS A 67 12.03 -18.19 8.07
C HIS A 67 11.53 -18.35 6.63
N LEU A 68 10.27 -18.74 6.45
CA LEU A 68 9.66 -18.89 5.14
C LEU A 68 9.64 -17.56 4.37
N THR A 69 9.37 -16.45 5.05
CA THR A 69 9.40 -15.12 4.42
C THR A 69 10.80 -14.77 3.93
N GLN A 70 11.84 -15.06 4.72
CA GLN A 70 13.23 -14.85 4.34
C GLN A 70 13.64 -15.75 3.17
N GLU A 71 13.22 -17.01 3.20
CA GLU A 71 13.44 -17.99 2.12
C GLU A 71 12.77 -17.52 0.82
N ILE A 72 11.51 -17.09 0.84
CA ILE A 72 10.82 -16.53 -0.33
C ILE A 72 11.51 -15.28 -0.87
N LEU A 73 11.98 -14.40 0.01
CA LEU A 73 12.73 -13.20 -0.40
C LEU A 73 14.02 -13.56 -1.15
N LEU A 74 14.75 -14.57 -0.65
CA LEU A 74 15.97 -15.08 -1.27
C LEU A 74 15.67 -15.89 -2.54
N GLU A 75 14.64 -16.75 -2.57
CA GLU A 75 14.24 -17.49 -3.77
C GLU A 75 13.68 -16.57 -4.88
N ARG A 76 13.11 -15.43 -4.49
CA ARG A 76 12.66 -14.38 -5.41
C ARG A 76 13.81 -13.50 -5.90
N GLU A 77 15.03 -13.66 -5.36
CA GLU A 77 16.26 -13.37 -6.10
C GLU A 77 16.34 -14.40 -7.21
N VAL A 78 15.66 -14.08 -8.32
CA VAL A 78 15.63 -14.86 -9.56
C VAL A 78 17.03 -15.45 -9.80
N PRO A 79 17.17 -16.77 -10.01
CA PRO A 79 18.46 -17.40 -10.19
C PRO A 79 19.21 -16.69 -11.31
N ASP A 80 20.28 -16.02 -10.91
CA ASP A 80 21.34 -15.60 -11.79
C ASP A 80 21.77 -16.84 -12.59
N GLY A 81 21.99 -16.65 -13.88
CA GLY A 81 22.48 -17.69 -14.76
C GLY A 81 23.79 -18.30 -14.22
N PRO A 82 24.25 -19.41 -14.80
CA PRO A 82 25.32 -20.22 -14.22
C PRO A 82 26.58 -19.40 -13.93
N PRO A 83 27.37 -19.78 -12.91
CA PRO A 83 28.56 -19.06 -12.47
C PRO A 83 29.68 -19.24 -13.51
N GLY A 84 29.65 -18.38 -14.52
CA GLY A 84 30.61 -18.34 -15.61
C GLY A 84 31.48 -17.10 -15.49
N SER A 85 32.73 -17.30 -15.06
CA SER A 85 33.93 -16.55 -15.44
C SER A 85 33.80 -15.02 -15.55
N GLY A 86 34.41 -14.32 -14.60
CA GLY A 86 34.44 -12.86 -14.54
C GLY A 86 34.73 -12.16 -15.87
N ARG A 87 33.89 -11.17 -16.16
CA ARG A 87 34.17 -9.98 -16.97
C ARG A 87 33.28 -8.82 -16.47
N PRO A 88 33.77 -7.56 -16.47
CA PRO A 88 33.10 -6.44 -15.83
C PRO A 88 32.06 -5.78 -16.73
N ALA A 89 30.96 -5.34 -16.13
CA ALA A 89 29.98 -4.34 -16.60
C ALA A 89 29.20 -4.64 -17.90
N LEU A 90 27.91 -4.27 -17.87
CA LEU A 90 26.99 -4.08 -19.01
C LEU A 90 26.25 -5.34 -19.51
N GLU A 91 25.10 -5.66 -18.90
CA GLU A 91 23.88 -6.07 -19.63
C GLU A 91 22.69 -6.12 -18.66
N ILE A 92 22.01 -4.98 -18.46
CA ILE A 92 20.65 -5.00 -17.87
C ILE A 92 19.78 -5.80 -18.84
N SER A 93 19.09 -6.84 -18.34
CA SER A 93 18.19 -7.65 -19.18
C SER A 93 17.04 -6.78 -19.73
N GLU A 94 16.57 -7.04 -20.96
CA GLU A 94 15.47 -6.28 -21.58
C GLU A 94 14.22 -6.21 -20.66
N LYS A 95 13.95 -7.28 -19.91
CA LYS A 95 12.86 -7.35 -18.92
C LYS A 95 13.06 -6.37 -17.77
N GLU A 96 14.28 -6.25 -17.27
CA GLU A 96 14.62 -5.36 -16.16
C GLU A 96 14.55 -3.89 -16.60
N LEU A 97 14.98 -3.60 -17.83
CA LEU A 97 14.83 -2.28 -18.43
C LEU A 97 13.34 -1.89 -18.61
N THR A 98 12.50 -2.83 -19.04
CA THR A 98 11.04 -2.62 -19.13
C THR A 98 10.42 -2.28 -17.78
N LYS A 99 10.76 -3.02 -16.72
CA LYS A 99 10.29 -2.71 -15.36
C LYS A 99 10.68 -1.30 -14.92
N ASN A 100 11.93 -0.91 -15.14
CA ASN A 100 12.41 0.43 -14.78
C ASN A 100 11.66 1.52 -15.54
N ILE A 101 11.33 1.30 -16.82
CA ILE A 101 10.53 2.24 -17.63
C ILE A 101 9.10 2.37 -17.07
N ILE A 102 8.44 1.25 -16.74
CA ILE A 102 7.09 1.27 -16.14
C ILE A 102 7.11 1.98 -14.79
N LEU A 103 8.11 1.67 -13.95
CA LEU A 103 8.30 2.29 -12.65
C LEU A 103 8.45 3.81 -12.78
N TYR A 104 9.27 4.27 -13.72
CA TYR A 104 9.42 5.69 -14.02
C TYR A 104 8.07 6.34 -14.41
N LEU A 105 7.32 5.73 -15.32
CA LEU A 105 6.02 6.27 -15.76
C LEU A 105 5.03 6.35 -14.59
N ARG A 106 5.05 5.37 -13.69
CA ARG A 106 4.18 5.35 -12.51
C ARG A 106 4.58 6.39 -11.46
N GLN A 107 5.88 6.53 -11.19
CA GLN A 107 6.41 7.58 -10.30
C GLN A 107 6.04 8.98 -10.82
N MET A 108 6.14 9.20 -12.13
CA MET A 108 5.70 10.45 -12.77
C MET A 108 4.19 10.69 -12.61
N ALA A 109 3.37 9.64 -12.69
CA ALA A 109 1.92 9.74 -12.49
C ALA A 109 1.52 10.03 -11.03
N ASN A 110 2.25 9.46 -10.08
CA ASN A 110 2.04 9.67 -8.64
C ASN A 110 2.58 11.01 -8.12
N GLY A 111 3.45 11.69 -8.89
CA GLY A 111 4.09 12.94 -8.49
C GLY A 111 5.42 12.75 -7.75
N ASP A 112 5.97 11.54 -7.72
CA ASP A 112 7.24 11.19 -7.10
C ASP A 112 8.43 11.59 -8.00
N LEU A 113 8.63 12.90 -8.18
CA LEU A 113 9.58 13.44 -9.17
C LEU A 113 11.05 13.12 -8.87
N ASP A 114 11.42 13.06 -7.58
CA ASP A 114 12.78 12.73 -7.16
C ASP A 114 13.13 11.27 -7.47
N ASP A 115 12.22 10.34 -7.21
CA ASP A 115 12.42 8.93 -7.50
C ASP A 115 12.36 8.66 -9.01
N ALA A 116 11.46 9.36 -9.72
CA ALA A 116 11.43 9.34 -11.18
C ALA A 116 12.76 9.82 -11.79
N ALA A 117 13.41 10.84 -11.20
CA ALA A 117 14.72 11.28 -11.66
C ALA A 117 15.78 10.19 -11.50
N ARG A 118 15.85 9.52 -10.34
CA ARG A 118 16.79 8.42 -10.08
C ARG A 118 16.58 7.23 -11.00
N THR A 119 15.32 6.87 -11.24
CA THR A 119 14.97 5.80 -12.17
C THR A 119 15.38 6.17 -13.60
N ALA A 120 15.16 7.42 -14.02
CA ALA A 120 15.59 7.90 -15.34
C ALA A 120 17.12 7.87 -15.51
N ASP A 121 17.87 8.25 -14.49
CA ASP A 121 19.34 8.18 -14.51
C ASP A 121 19.85 6.74 -14.67
N SER A 122 19.10 5.77 -14.14
CA SER A 122 19.40 4.33 -14.29
C SER A 122 19.06 3.80 -15.69
N ILE A 123 18.10 4.42 -16.38
CA ILE A 123 17.69 4.08 -17.76
C ILE A 123 18.61 4.75 -18.80
N ALA A 124 19.13 5.94 -18.52
CA ALA A 124 19.91 6.76 -19.46
C ALA A 124 21.07 6.02 -20.15
N PRO A 125 21.86 5.14 -19.49
CA PRO A 125 22.92 4.37 -20.14
C PRO A 125 22.42 3.43 -21.26
N TYR A 126 21.15 3.07 -21.25
CA TYR A 126 20.53 2.09 -22.15
C TYR A 126 19.56 2.74 -23.16
N GLY A 127 19.72 4.04 -23.46
CA GLY A 127 18.79 4.84 -24.26
C GLY A 127 18.30 4.18 -25.55
N ARG A 128 19.17 3.54 -26.34
CA ARG A 128 18.76 2.85 -27.59
C ARG A 128 17.79 1.69 -27.36
N GLN A 129 17.97 0.92 -26.30
CA GLN A 129 17.07 -0.19 -25.94
C GLN A 129 15.80 0.35 -25.30
N ALA A 130 15.93 1.36 -24.42
CA ALA A 130 14.80 1.99 -23.75
C ALA A 130 13.82 2.63 -24.73
N VAL A 131 14.31 3.30 -25.79
CA VAL A 131 13.45 3.87 -26.84
C VAL A 131 12.63 2.79 -27.56
N LYS A 132 13.20 1.61 -27.84
CA LYS A 132 12.45 0.51 -28.47
C LYS A 132 11.33 -0.01 -27.58
N ILE A 133 11.56 -0.07 -26.27
CA ILE A 133 10.55 -0.49 -25.29
C ILE A 133 9.46 0.57 -25.17
N LEU A 134 9.83 1.85 -25.11
CA LEU A 134 8.88 2.97 -25.09
C LEU A 134 7.98 2.99 -26.33
N ASP A 135 8.53 2.70 -27.52
CA ASP A 135 7.75 2.59 -28.75
C ASP A 135 6.76 1.41 -28.69
N LYS A 136 7.15 0.26 -28.10
CA LYS A 136 6.24 -0.88 -27.88
C LYS A 136 5.11 -0.51 -26.90
N ILE A 137 5.42 0.21 -25.82
CA ILE A 137 4.43 0.64 -24.81
C ILE A 137 3.45 1.65 -25.42
N ALA A 138 3.94 2.61 -26.21
CA ALA A 138 3.11 3.64 -26.83
C ALA A 138 2.11 3.08 -27.87
N VAL A 139 2.46 1.95 -28.52
CA VAL A 139 1.62 1.29 -29.53
C VAL A 139 0.64 0.28 -28.91
N SER A 140 0.91 -0.22 -27.70
CA SER A 140 0.03 -1.20 -27.05
C SER A 140 -1.26 -0.51 -26.60
N GLU A 141 -2.37 -0.81 -27.26
CA GLU A 141 -3.70 -0.19 -27.03
C GLU A 141 -4.24 -0.35 -25.59
N MET A 142 -3.65 -1.24 -24.80
CA MET A 142 -3.88 -1.34 -23.36
C MET A 142 -2.54 -1.22 -22.65
N PRO A 143 -2.31 -0.18 -21.82
CA PRO A 143 -1.12 -0.12 -21.00
C PRO A 143 -1.10 -1.33 -20.04
N GLU A 144 0.10 -1.76 -19.66
CA GLU A 144 0.30 -2.80 -18.63
C GLU A 144 -0.59 -2.50 -17.41
N PRO A 145 -1.09 -3.52 -16.68
CA PRO A 145 -2.08 -3.33 -15.61
C PRO A 145 -1.66 -2.31 -14.55
N GLU A 146 -0.36 -2.08 -14.40
CA GLU A 146 0.31 -1.10 -13.55
C GLU A 146 0.07 0.38 -13.96
N LEU A 147 -0.38 0.64 -15.19
CA LEU A 147 -0.52 1.97 -15.80
C LEU A 147 -1.95 2.21 -16.34
N ALA A 148 -2.90 1.31 -16.04
CA ALA A 148 -4.28 1.38 -16.52
C ALA A 148 -5.07 2.57 -15.92
N ASP A 149 -4.64 3.07 -14.76
CA ASP A 149 -5.19 4.22 -14.06
C ASP A 149 -4.73 5.58 -14.63
N VAL A 150 -3.71 5.59 -15.50
CA VAL A 150 -3.14 6.82 -16.06
C VAL A 150 -3.82 7.18 -17.39
N PRO A 151 -4.35 8.40 -17.58
CA PRO A 151 -4.93 8.81 -18.85
C PRO A 151 -3.92 8.72 -20.02
N PRO A 152 -4.33 8.25 -21.21
CA PRO A 152 -3.41 7.96 -22.32
C PRO A 152 -2.67 9.20 -22.85
N GLN A 153 -3.30 10.38 -22.77
CA GLN A 153 -2.65 11.64 -23.15
C GLN A 153 -1.49 12.01 -22.21
N VAL A 154 -1.67 11.74 -20.91
CA VAL A 154 -0.68 12.00 -19.87
C VAL A 154 0.49 11.02 -20.03
N LEU A 155 0.18 9.73 -20.22
CA LEU A 155 1.17 8.68 -20.47
C LEU A 155 2.02 8.98 -21.73
N SER A 156 1.38 9.42 -22.81
CA SER A 156 2.07 9.85 -24.04
C SER A 156 3.02 11.02 -23.79
N GLY A 157 2.62 11.98 -22.94
CA GLY A 157 3.46 13.09 -22.51
C GLY A 157 4.68 12.64 -21.70
N MET A 158 4.49 11.70 -20.77
CA MET A 158 5.56 11.13 -19.94
C MET A 158 6.56 10.31 -20.75
N ILE A 159 6.07 9.50 -21.70
CA ILE A 159 6.91 8.76 -22.66
C ILE A 159 7.80 9.73 -23.45
N ARG A 160 7.23 10.85 -23.92
CA ARG A 160 7.99 11.88 -24.63
C ARG A 160 9.02 12.54 -23.72
N ASN A 161 8.70 12.81 -22.46
CA ASN A 161 9.62 13.37 -21.48
C ASN A 161 10.82 12.45 -21.24
N LEU A 162 10.59 11.16 -21.03
CA LEU A 162 11.67 10.20 -20.85
C LEU A 162 12.55 10.12 -22.11
N ARG A 163 11.93 10.10 -23.30
CA ARG A 163 12.64 10.08 -24.58
C ARG A 163 13.57 11.29 -24.76
N THR A 164 13.14 12.49 -24.35
CA THR A 164 14.00 13.69 -24.41
C THR A 164 15.17 13.65 -23.43
N ARG A 165 15.08 12.84 -22.38
CA ARG A 165 16.10 12.74 -21.33
C ARG A 165 17.19 11.71 -21.64
N ILE A 166 16.84 10.69 -22.43
CA ILE A 166 17.72 9.56 -22.80
C ILE A 166 18.26 9.64 -24.24
N SER A 167 17.79 10.61 -25.04
CA SER A 167 18.25 10.88 -26.41
C SER A 167 19.35 11.93 -26.43
#